data_AF-A0A954SLQ8-F1
#
_entry.id   AF-A0A954SLQ8-F1
#
_cell.length_a   1.000
_cell.length_b   1.000
_cell.length_c   1.000
_cell.angle_alpha   90.00
_cell.angle_beta   90.00
_cell.angle_gamma   90.00
#
_symmetry.space_group_name_H-M   'P 1'
#
loop_
_entity.id
_entity.type
_entity.pdbx_description
1 polymer ?
#
loop_
_entity_poly.entity_id
_entity_poly.type
_entity_poly.pdbx_seq_one_letter_code
_entity_poly.pdbx_strand_id
1 'polypeptide(L)'
;MDQTDPIANYLQIRDELKLYDESLAARPELLVLTKYELPNAEEIATKLEAEAGKPVLRISAVTGKGLPELIRQTNDLLKQTKSEEEKTVFRRIVVPEGESEEET
;
A
#
# COMPACT_ATOMS: atom_id res chain seq x y z
N MET A 1 -19.87 8.42 16.09
CA MET A 1 -19.19 7.84 14.93
C MET A 1 -19.94 8.33 13.71
N ASP A 2 -19.23 8.60 12.63
CA ASP A 2 -19.74 9.09 11.34
C ASP A 2 -20.65 8.09 10.59
N GLN A 3 -20.95 6.92 11.19
CA GLN A 3 -21.87 5.87 10.68
C GLN A 3 -21.57 5.40 9.25
N THR A 4 -20.40 5.69 8.72
CA THR A 4 -19.97 5.25 7.39
C THR A 4 -19.45 3.82 7.45
N ASP A 5 -19.56 3.11 6.34
CA ASP A 5 -19.01 1.76 6.17
C ASP A 5 -17.52 1.86 5.85
N PRO A 6 -16.60 1.35 6.71
CA PRO A 6 -15.16 1.41 6.48
C PRO A 6 -14.73 0.75 5.17
N ILE A 7 -15.43 -0.29 4.72
CA ILE A 7 -15.10 -0.99 3.47
C ILE A 7 -15.45 -0.11 2.28
N ALA A 8 -16.66 0.48 2.27
CA ALA A 8 -17.06 1.41 1.22
C ALA A 8 -16.12 2.63 1.15
N ASN A 9 -15.71 3.17 2.30
CA ASN A 9 -14.76 4.29 2.36
C ASN A 9 -13.40 3.92 1.74
N TYR A 10 -12.89 2.71 2.02
CA TYR A 10 -11.64 2.23 1.42
C TYR A 10 -11.73 2.16 -0.11
N LEU A 11 -12.78 1.53 -0.63
CA LEU A 11 -12.99 1.37 -2.07
C LEU A 11 -13.12 2.74 -2.76
N GLN A 12 -13.88 3.66 -2.16
CA GLN A 12 -14.06 5.00 -2.69
C GLN A 12 -12.71 5.75 -2.78
N ILE A 13 -11.89 5.73 -1.72
CA ILE A 13 -10.57 6.38 -1.74
C ILE A 13 -9.66 5.74 -2.81
N ARG A 14 -9.70 4.41 -2.95
CA ARG A 14 -8.90 3.71 -3.98
C ARG A 14 -9.31 4.11 -5.39
N ASP A 15 -10.59 4.25 -5.66
CA ASP A 15 -11.11 4.71 -6.95
C ASP A 15 -10.74 6.17 -7.20
N GLU A 16 -10.86 7.04 -6.20
CA GLU A 16 -10.44 8.45 -6.29
C GLU A 16 -8.93 8.59 -6.60
N LEU A 17 -8.08 7.79 -5.94
CA LEU A 17 -6.63 7.77 -6.21
C LEU A 17 -6.34 7.34 -7.65
N LYS A 18 -7.03 6.31 -8.15
CA LYS A 18 -6.86 5.81 -9.52
C LYS A 18 -7.30 6.84 -10.56
N LEU A 19 -8.42 7.51 -10.32
CA LEU A 19 -8.94 8.56 -11.21
C LEU A 19 -8.05 9.80 -11.23
N TYR A 20 -7.40 10.12 -10.10
CA TYR A 20 -6.47 11.23 -10.01
C TYR A 20 -5.16 10.95 -10.74
N ASP A 21 -4.52 9.82 -10.44
CA ASP A 21 -3.25 9.39 -11.03
C ASP A 21 -3.05 7.88 -10.84
N GLU A 22 -3.04 7.11 -11.93
CA GLU A 22 -2.83 5.66 -11.87
C GLU A 22 -1.49 5.27 -11.23
N SER A 23 -0.46 6.11 -11.36
CA SER A 23 0.85 5.85 -10.74
C SER A 23 0.78 5.94 -9.22
N LEU A 24 -0.13 6.75 -8.67
CA LEU A 24 -0.36 6.86 -7.24
C LEU A 24 -1.10 5.62 -6.72
N ALA A 25 -2.10 5.15 -7.45
CA ALA A 25 -2.84 3.93 -7.11
C ALA A 25 -1.98 2.66 -7.20
N ALA A 26 -0.89 2.68 -7.98
CA ALA A 26 0.07 1.59 -8.13
C ALA A 26 1.18 1.57 -7.07
N ARG A 27 1.32 2.63 -6.25
CA ARG A 27 2.37 2.66 -5.22
C ARG A 27 2.12 1.58 -4.16
N PRO A 28 3.18 0.99 -3.59
CA PRO A 28 3.03 0.10 -2.45
C PRO A 28 2.27 0.80 -1.31
N GLU A 29 1.28 0.13 -0.73
CA GLU A 29 0.43 0.68 0.33
C GLU A 29 0.41 -0.24 1.56
N LEU A 30 0.26 0.36 2.74
CA LEU A 30 -0.05 -0.34 3.99
C LEU A 30 -1.48 0.01 4.38
N LEU A 31 -2.34 -1.00 4.47
CA LEU A 31 -3.72 -0.81 4.91
C LEU A 31 -3.78 -0.88 6.43
N VAL A 32 -4.33 0.16 7.06
CA VAL A 32 -4.31 0.31 8.52
C VAL A 32 -5.72 0.60 9.04
N LEU A 33 -6.24 -0.31 9.86
CA LEU A 33 -7.47 -0.08 10.63
C LEU A 33 -7.13 0.61 11.96
N THR A 34 -7.67 1.81 12.14
CA THR A 34 -7.55 2.59 13.38
C THR A 34 -8.69 2.28 14.35
N LYS A 35 -8.57 2.71 15.61
CA LYS A 35 -9.57 2.50 16.67
C LYS A 35 -9.86 1.02 16.97
N TYR A 36 -8.82 0.17 16.91
CA TYR A 36 -8.95 -1.26 17.08
C TYR A 36 -9.37 -1.72 18.51
N GLU A 37 -9.48 -0.78 19.46
CA GLU A 37 -10.09 -1.02 20.77
C GLU A 37 -11.62 -1.21 20.73
N LEU A 38 -12.27 -0.93 19.59
CA LEU A 38 -13.72 -1.04 19.46
C LEU A 38 -14.18 -2.51 19.33
N PRO A 39 -15.32 -2.90 19.90
CA PRO A 39 -15.78 -4.30 19.92
C PRO A 39 -15.92 -4.97 18.54
N ASN A 40 -16.28 -4.19 17.51
CA ASN A 40 -16.49 -4.67 16.14
C ASN A 40 -15.25 -4.55 15.25
N ALA A 41 -14.12 -4.07 15.79
CA ALA A 41 -12.95 -3.77 14.98
C ALA A 41 -12.33 -5.02 14.33
N GLU A 42 -12.36 -6.18 14.99
CA GLU A 42 -11.81 -7.41 14.40
C GLU A 42 -12.65 -7.95 13.24
N GLU A 43 -13.97 -7.87 13.35
CA GLU A 43 -14.87 -8.24 12.26
C GLU A 43 -14.66 -7.33 11.05
N ILE A 44 -14.54 -6.02 11.28
CA ILE A 44 -14.25 -5.03 10.23
C ILE A 44 -12.89 -5.32 9.60
N ALA A 45 -11.85 -5.60 10.39
CA ALA A 45 -10.52 -5.92 9.88
C ALA A 45 -10.56 -7.14 8.96
N THR A 46 -11.24 -8.21 9.38
CA THR A 46 -11.37 -9.44 8.59
C THR A 46 -12.09 -9.20 7.26
N LYS A 47 -13.19 -8.44 7.27
CA LYS A 47 -13.93 -8.08 6.05
C LYS A 47 -13.07 -7.22 5.11
N LEU A 48 -12.36 -6.25 5.68
CA LEU A 48 -11.48 -5.36 4.91
C LEU A 48 -10.29 -6.12 4.30
N GLU A 49 -9.72 -7.11 5.01
CA GLU A 49 -8.68 -8.00 4.48
C GLU A 49 -9.19 -8.82 3.29
N ALA A 50 -10.41 -9.37 3.41
CA ALA A 50 -11.03 -10.13 2.34
C ALA A 50 -11.31 -9.26 1.11
N GLU A 51 -11.83 -8.04 1.29
CA GLU A 51 -12.12 -7.12 0.20
C GLU A 51 -10.84 -6.59 -0.46
N ALA A 52 -9.86 -6.18 0.34
CA ALA A 52 -8.61 -5.60 -0.16
C ALA A 52 -7.63 -6.65 -0.72
N GLY A 53 -7.85 -7.94 -0.42
CA GLY A 53 -6.96 -9.04 -0.80
C GLY A 53 -5.56 -8.94 -0.20
N LYS A 54 -5.38 -8.19 0.90
CA LYS A 54 -4.09 -7.89 1.51
C LYS A 54 -4.23 -7.73 3.04
N PRO A 55 -3.16 -7.96 3.82
CA PRO A 55 -3.22 -7.86 5.27
C PRO A 55 -3.54 -6.43 5.74
N VAL A 56 -4.29 -6.32 6.83
CA VAL A 56 -4.65 -5.06 7.47
C VAL A 56 -3.96 -4.94 8.83
N LEU A 57 -3.19 -3.87 9.01
CA LEU A 57 -2.59 -3.54 10.29
C LEU A 57 -3.65 -3.02 11.24
N ARG A 58 -3.67 -3.58 12.45
CA ARG A 58 -4.64 -3.28 13.51
C ARG A 58 -3.99 -2.36 14.52
N ILE A 59 -4.44 -1.10 14.59
CA ILE A 59 -3.87 -0.13 15.53
C ILE A 59 -4.92 0.57 16.38
N SER A 60 -4.48 1.00 17.56
CA SER A 60 -5.21 1.92 18.42
C SER A 60 -4.31 3.11 18.71
N ALA A 61 -4.64 4.26 18.11
CA ALA A 61 -3.88 5.49 18.35
C ALA A 61 -4.01 5.98 19.80
N VAL A 62 -5.11 5.64 20.49
CA VAL A 62 -5.35 6.01 21.88
C VAL A 62 -4.51 5.17 22.85
N THR A 63 -4.46 3.86 22.63
CA THR A 63 -3.71 2.95 23.54
C THR A 63 -2.27 2.73 23.11
N GLY A 64 -1.90 3.14 21.91
CA GLY A 64 -0.59 2.89 21.31
C GLY A 64 -0.41 1.47 20.74
N LYS A 65 -1.41 0.59 20.88
CA LYS A 65 -1.35 -0.78 20.35
C LYS A 65 -1.12 -0.75 18.84
N GLY A 66 -0.16 -1.54 18.37
CA GLY A 66 0.15 -1.71 16.95
C GLY A 66 0.98 -0.59 16.30
N LEU A 67 1.22 0.54 16.98
CA LEU A 67 2.04 1.63 16.43
C LEU A 67 3.51 1.22 16.17
N PRO A 68 4.20 0.47 17.06
CA PRO A 68 5.57 0.04 16.78
C PRO A 68 5.68 -0.86 15.53
N GLU A 69 4.67 -1.69 15.28
CA GLU A 69 4.60 -2.52 14.07
C GLU A 69 4.42 -1.67 12.82
N LEU A 70 3.46 -0.73 12.86
CA LEU A 70 3.21 0.19 11.75
C LEU A 70 4.46 0.96 11.35
N ILE A 71 5.20 1.51 12.32
CA ILE A 71 6.43 2.27 12.06
C ILE A 71 7.48 1.37 11.41
N ARG A 72 7.66 0.14 11.91
CA ARG A 72 8.63 -0.80 11.32
C ARG A 72 8.28 -1.15 9.89
N GLN A 73 7.05 -1.56 9.62
CA GLN A 73 6.62 -1.92 8.27
C GLN A 73 6.70 -0.72 7.31
N THR A 74 6.39 0.49 7.79
CA THR A 74 6.56 1.70 6.98
C THR A 74 8.02 1.92 6.60
N ASN A 75 8.95 1.77 7.54
CA ASN A 75 10.38 1.90 7.27
C ASN A 75 10.88 0.82 6.30
N ASP A 76 10.41 -0.41 6.46
CA ASP A 76 10.80 -1.53 5.59
C ASP A 76 10.27 -1.33 4.17
N LEU A 77 9.02 -0.87 4.02
CA LEU A 77 8.44 -0.55 2.72
C LEU A 77 9.20 0.58 2.02
N LEU A 78 9.55 1.66 2.74
CA LEU A 78 10.33 2.76 2.18
C LEU A 78 11.72 2.32 1.69
N LYS A 79 12.39 1.41 2.42
CA LYS A 79 13.68 0.85 1.99
C LYS A 79 13.54 0.00 0.72
N GLN A 80 12.46 -0.77 0.62
CA GLN A 80 12.18 -1.60 -0.56
C GLN A 80 11.94 -0.72 -1.80
N THR A 81 11.09 0.30 -1.70
CA THR A 81 10.79 1.20 -2.82
C THR A 81 12.04 1.92 -3.32
N LYS A 82 12.90 2.45 -2.43
CA LYS A 82 14.18 3.08 -2.83
C LYS A 82 15.08 2.12 -3.60
N SER A 83 15.19 0.87 -3.14
CA SER A 83 16.01 -0.15 -3.80
C SER A 83 15.49 -0.50 -5.19
N GLU A 84 14.16 -0.52 -5.39
CA GLU A 84 13.54 -0.80 -6.69
C GLU A 84 13.72 0.35 -7.69
N GLU A 85 13.62 1.60 -7.23
CA GLU A 85 13.92 2.78 -8.03
C GLU A 85 15.38 2.78 -8.49
N GLU A 86 16.33 2.54 -7.57
CA GLU A 86 17.76 2.47 -7.87
C GLU A 86 18.09 1.34 -8.87
N LYS A 87 17.47 0.16 -8.71
CA LYS A 87 17.63 -0.96 -9.65
C LYS A 87 17.03 -0.67 -11.03
N THR A 88 15.89 0.00 -11.08
CA THR A 88 15.23 0.38 -12.34
C THR A 88 16.06 1.40 -13.10
N VAL A 89 16.62 2.39 -12.40
CA VAL A 89 17.56 3.37 -12.97
C VAL A 89 18.83 2.68 -13.46
N PHE A 90 19.42 1.78 -12.66
CA PHE A 90 20.61 1.04 -13.07
C PHE A 90 20.38 0.17 -14.31
N ARG A 91 19.25 -0.54 -14.40
CA ARG A 91 18.86 -1.30 -15.61
C ARG A 91 18.69 -0.41 -16.84
N ARG A 92 18.14 0.79 -16.69
CA ARG A 92 17.98 1.74 -17.80
C ARG A 92 19.30 2.39 -18.23
N ILE A 93 20.28 2.49 -17.33
CA ILE A 93 21.63 2.97 -17.67
C ILE A 93 22.44 1.85 -18.33
N VAL A 94 22.21 0.59 -17.96
CA VAL A 94 22.80 -0.61 -18.59
C VAL A 94 21.87 -1.14 -19.69
N VAL A 95 21.62 -0.35 -20.73
CA VAL A 95 21.08 -0.85 -22.01
C VAL A 95 22.29 -1.32 -22.84
N PRO A 96 22.32 -2.58 -23.32
CA PRO A 96 23.45 -3.09 -24.09
C PRO A 96 23.53 -2.40 -25.46
N GLU A 97 24.76 -2.11 -25.89
CA GLU A 97 25.06 -1.69 -27.26
C GLU A 97 24.59 -2.75 -28.27
N GLY A 98 23.87 -2.30 -29.30
CA GLY A 98 23.87 -2.90 -30.64
C GLY A 98 22.88 -4.05 -30.90
N GLU A 99 21.66 -3.72 -31.30
CA GLU A 99 21.00 -4.49 -32.37
C GLU A 99 21.37 -3.80 -33.69
N SER A 100 22.39 -4.32 -34.37
CA SER A 100 22.68 -3.96 -35.76
C SER A 100 21.61 -4.60 -36.64
N GLU A 101 20.92 -3.77 -37.41
CA GLU A 101 20.12 -4.15 -38.56
C GLU A 101 20.94 -5.09 -39.47
N GLU A 102 20.46 -6.32 -39.68
CA GLU A 102 20.75 -7.04 -40.92
C GLU A 102 19.48 -6.99 -41.77
N GLU A 103 19.51 -6.06 -42.73
CA GLU A 103 18.69 -6.08 -43.92
C GLU A 103 18.84 -7.43 -44.62
N THR A 104 17.72 -8.07 -44.98
CA THR A 104 17.64 -8.99 -46.13
C THR A 104 16.35 -8.76 -46.90
#